data_AF-A0A7W1N6H0-F1
#
_entry.id   AF-A0A7W1N6H0-F1
#
_cell.length_a   1.000
_cell.length_b   1.000
_cell.length_c   1.000
_cell.angle_alpha   90.00
_cell.angle_beta   90.00
_cell.angle_gamma   90.00
#
_symmetry.space_group_name_H-M   'P 1'
#
loop_
_entity.id
_entity.type
_entity.pdbx_description
1 polymer ?
#
loop_
_entity_poly.entity_id
_entity_poly.type
_entity_poly.pdbx_seq_one_letter_code
_entity_poly.pdbx_strand_id
1 'polypeptide(L)'
;MLFRIWVTIAAVTALVCVQVAPAHDPAGRAEPQISTVLINKQLTPLVLLSIVDADSVKAIPTARLAASARRVGLRRAEALPVVRLSGVRWRVPLRSLLKGTWKVSVLVRGRDVAPRDVGLVFVRR
;
A
#
# COMPACT_ATOMS: atom_id res chain seq x y z
N MET A 1 1.44 -16.49 9.65
CA MET A 1 0.28 -16.29 8.77
C MET A 1 0.32 -14.85 8.24
N LEU A 2 0.48 -14.65 6.92
CA LEU A 2 0.46 -13.32 6.29
C LEU A 2 -0.98 -13.02 5.84
N PHE A 3 -1.65 -12.09 6.51
CA PHE A 3 -2.98 -11.64 6.12
C PHE A 3 -2.88 -10.84 4.81
N ARG A 4 -3.40 -11.39 3.71
CA ARG A 4 -3.46 -10.73 2.41
C ARG A 4 -4.84 -10.08 2.27
N ILE A 5 -4.88 -8.75 2.35
CA ILE A 5 -6.11 -8.00 2.12
C ILE A 5 -6.16 -7.62 0.64
N TRP A 6 -7.16 -8.12 -0.08
CA TRP A 6 -7.45 -7.74 -1.45
C TRP A 6 -8.46 -6.60 -1.43
N VAL A 7 -8.02 -5.37 -1.76
CA VAL A 7 -8.94 -4.24 -1.85
C VAL A 7 -9.33 -4.05 -3.32
N THR A 8 -10.58 -4.35 -3.64
CA THR A 8 -11.18 -4.10 -4.96
C THR A 8 -11.69 -2.66 -4.99
N ILE A 9 -10.98 -1.75 -5.67
CA ILE A 9 -11.40 -0.35 -5.78
C ILE A 9 -12.11 -0.16 -7.13
N ALA A 10 -13.42 -0.37 -7.14
CA ALA A 10 -14.30 0.28 -8.11
C ALA A 10 -14.52 1.72 -7.64
N ALA A 11 -14.40 2.70 -8.53
CA ALA A 11 -14.55 4.11 -8.18
C ALA A 11 -15.97 4.41 -7.68
N VAL A 12 -16.18 4.38 -6.35
CA VAL A 12 -17.37 4.90 -5.67
C VAL A 12 -16.94 5.41 -4.29
N THR A 13 -17.31 6.65 -3.97
CA THR A 13 -17.17 7.28 -2.65
C THR A 13 -17.81 6.40 -1.57
N ALA A 14 -17.02 5.82 -0.67
CA ALA A 14 -17.56 5.04 0.46
C ALA A 14 -16.67 5.19 1.70
N LEU A 15 -17.29 5.71 2.76
CA LEU A 15 -16.79 5.72 4.14
C LEU A 15 -16.63 4.27 4.61
N VAL A 16 -15.45 3.86 5.09
CA VAL A 16 -15.22 2.49 5.60
C VAL A 16 -14.95 2.55 7.10
N CYS A 17 -15.90 2.05 7.89
CA CYS A 17 -15.72 1.73 9.30
C CYS A 17 -15.00 0.38 9.40
N VAL A 18 -13.89 0.31 10.14
CA VAL A 18 -13.14 -0.93 10.37
C VAL A 18 -13.09 -1.19 11.87
N GLN A 19 -13.71 -2.27 12.33
CA GLN A 19 -13.56 -2.77 13.71
C GLN A 19 -12.10 -3.23 13.92
N VAL A 20 -11.45 -2.72 14.98
CA VAL A 20 -10.04 -2.96 15.28
C VAL A 20 -9.91 -4.04 16.35
N ALA A 21 -9.37 -5.20 15.95
CA ALA A 21 -8.78 -6.19 16.86
C ALA A 21 -7.27 -5.89 17.02
N PRO A 22 -6.55 -6.50 17.98
CA PRO A 22 -5.39 -5.91 18.66
C PRO A 22 -4.28 -5.46 17.70
N ALA A 23 -3.84 -4.20 17.83
CA ALA A 23 -2.95 -3.54 16.88
C ALA A 23 -1.45 -3.84 17.03
N HIS A 24 -1.11 -4.87 17.79
CA HIS A 24 0.25 -5.35 17.95
C HIS A 24 0.31 -6.83 17.57
N ASP A 25 1.30 -7.22 16.78
CA ASP A 25 1.52 -8.64 16.53
C ASP A 25 1.99 -9.36 17.82
N PRO A 26 1.96 -10.70 17.88
CA PRO A 26 2.41 -11.45 19.06
C PRO A 26 3.88 -11.19 19.46
N ALA A 27 4.66 -10.51 18.62
CA ALA A 27 6.04 -10.11 18.89
C ALA A 27 6.15 -8.64 19.35
N GLY A 28 5.03 -7.97 19.62
CA GLY A 28 4.97 -6.58 20.10
C GLY A 28 5.28 -5.54 19.02
N ARG A 29 5.22 -5.91 17.73
CA ARG A 29 5.48 -4.98 16.62
C ARG A 29 4.21 -4.21 16.28
N ALA A 30 4.39 -2.95 15.91
CA ALA A 30 3.29 -2.10 15.49
C ALA A 30 2.64 -2.64 14.22
N GLU A 31 1.31 -2.73 14.22
CA GLU A 31 0.57 -3.06 13.01
C GLU A 31 0.41 -1.81 12.12
N PRO A 32 0.97 -1.82 10.90
CA PRO A 32 0.85 -0.68 10.01
C PRO A 32 -0.57 -0.60 9.44
N GLN A 33 -1.28 0.49 9.69
CA GLN A 33 -2.49 0.85 8.95
C GLN A 33 -2.09 1.54 7.65
N ILE A 34 -2.59 1.04 6.52
CA ILE A 34 -2.23 1.53 5.18
C ILE A 34 -3.44 2.14 4.50
N SER A 35 -3.47 3.46 4.36
CA SER A 35 -4.49 4.17 3.59
C SER A 35 -4.00 4.45 2.18
N THR A 36 -4.77 4.06 1.17
CA THR A 36 -4.41 4.20 -0.24
C THR A 36 -5.27 5.24 -0.94
N VAL A 37 -4.64 6.19 -1.65
CA VAL A 37 -5.34 7.09 -2.58
C VAL A 37 -4.71 6.97 -3.96
N LEU A 38 -5.53 6.60 -4.96
CA LEU A 38 -5.14 6.64 -6.36
C LEU A 38 -5.47 8.02 -6.93
N ILE A 39 -4.45 8.78 -7.32
CA ILE A 39 -4.65 10.09 -7.95
C ILE A 39 -4.55 9.92 -9.46
N ASN A 40 -5.69 10.05 -10.13
CA ASN A 40 -5.79 10.14 -11.58
C ASN A 40 -6.23 11.56 -11.97
N LYS A 41 -5.29 12.52 -11.95
CA LYS A 41 -5.52 13.86 -12.50
C LYS A 41 -4.62 14.03 -13.72
N GLN A 42 -5.09 13.59 -14.89
CA GLN A 42 -4.59 13.85 -16.27
C GLN A 42 -3.08 13.78 -16.59
N LEU A 43 -2.15 13.63 -15.63
CA LEU A 43 -0.72 13.87 -15.84
C LEU A 43 0.17 12.75 -15.29
N THR A 44 -0.17 12.07 -14.18
CA THR A 44 0.60 10.90 -13.73
C THR A 44 -0.18 10.03 -12.74
N PRO A 45 -0.43 8.74 -13.04
CA PRO A 45 -1.02 7.82 -12.05
C PRO A 45 -0.01 7.54 -10.93
N LEU A 46 -0.46 7.68 -9.69
CA LEU A 46 0.34 7.39 -8.50
C LEU A 46 -0.54 6.82 -7.37
N VAL A 47 0.11 6.08 -6.48
CA VAL A 47 -0.47 5.58 -5.23
C VAL A 47 0.14 6.37 -4.08
N LEU A 48 -0.69 7.07 -3.31
CA LEU A 48 -0.30 7.62 -2.01
C LEU A 48 -0.64 6.62 -0.93
N LEU A 49 0.32 6.38 -0.05
CA LEU A 49 0.23 5.47 1.07
C LEU A 49 0.51 6.28 2.34
N SER A 50 -0.36 6.15 3.34
CA SER A 50 -0.04 6.59 4.69
C SER A 50 0.14 5.37 5.58
N ILE A 51 1.24 5.33 6.34
CA ILE A 51 1.51 4.26 7.32
C ILE A 51 1.57 4.88 8.70
N VAL A 52 0.67 4.41 9.55
CA VAL A 52 0.62 4.75 10.97
C VAL A 52 0.48 3.46 11.78
N ASP A 53 0.83 3.54 13.05
CA ASP A 53 0.47 2.54 14.05
C ASP A 53 -1.06 2.56 14.24
N ALA A 54 -1.68 1.39 14.15
CA ALA A 54 -3.13 1.25 14.25
C ALA A 54 -3.69 1.62 15.64
N ASP A 55 -2.91 1.53 16.72
CA ASP A 55 -3.34 1.94 18.07
C ASP A 55 -3.16 3.44 18.30
N SER A 56 -1.94 3.93 18.08
CA SER A 56 -1.59 5.30 18.47
C SER A 56 -1.83 6.33 17.38
N VAL A 57 -2.14 5.89 16.14
CA VAL A 57 -2.22 6.74 14.93
C VAL A 57 -0.92 7.53 14.68
N LYS A 58 0.18 7.13 15.35
CA LYS A 58 1.48 7.79 15.23
C LYS A 58 2.26 7.25 14.04
N ALA A 59 3.21 8.08 13.62
CA ALA A 59 4.19 7.69 12.64
C ALA A 59 5.02 6.48 13.10
N ILE A 60 5.26 5.55 12.18
CA ILE A 60 6.23 4.47 12.39
C ILE A 60 7.52 4.85 11.64
N PRO A 61 8.49 5.52 12.29
CA PRO A 61 9.65 6.09 11.60
C PRO A 61 10.56 5.03 10.97
N THR A 62 10.60 3.82 11.55
CA THR A 62 11.42 2.66 11.11
C THR A 62 10.78 1.86 9.97
N ALA A 63 9.55 2.18 9.57
CA ALA A 63 8.87 1.50 8.47
C ALA A 63 9.58 1.75 7.13
N ARG A 64 9.86 0.66 6.42
CA ARG A 64 10.33 0.64 5.03
C ARG A 64 9.25 0.08 4.13
N LEU A 65 9.18 0.60 2.92
CA LEU A 65 8.21 0.20 1.90
C LEU A 65 8.94 -0.34 0.68
N ALA A 66 8.46 -1.46 0.17
CA ALA A 66 8.80 -1.98 -1.14
C ALA A 66 7.50 -2.12 -1.94
N ALA A 67 7.50 -1.67 -3.18
CA ALA A 67 6.36 -1.78 -4.07
C ALA A 67 6.74 -2.59 -5.32
N SER A 68 5.81 -3.40 -5.80
CA SER A 68 5.96 -4.13 -7.05
C SER A 68 4.64 -4.11 -7.82
N ALA A 69 4.71 -4.24 -9.13
CA ALA A 69 3.57 -4.33 -10.00
C ALA A 69 3.69 -5.53 -10.92
N ARG A 70 2.60 -6.24 -11.12
CA ARG A 70 2.51 -7.36 -12.06
C ARG A 70 1.33 -7.16 -12.97
N ARG A 71 1.56 -7.18 -14.28
CA ARG A 71 0.46 -7.11 -15.25
C ARG A 71 -0.37 -8.38 -15.14
N VAL A 72 -1.69 -8.25 -15.17
CA VAL A 72 -2.59 -9.41 -15.21
C VAL A 72 -2.32 -10.17 -16.51
N GLY A 73 -2.13 -11.49 -16.39
CA GLY A 73 -1.70 -12.35 -17.49
C GLY A 73 -0.18 -12.51 -17.63
N LEU A 74 0.63 -11.69 -16.95
CA LEU A 74 2.08 -11.86 -16.90
C LEU A 74 2.53 -12.48 -15.57
N ARG A 75 3.59 -13.31 -15.65
CA ARG A 75 4.22 -13.93 -14.46
C ARG A 75 5.21 -12.99 -13.78
N ARG A 76 5.88 -12.12 -14.53
CA ARG A 76 6.94 -11.24 -14.02
C ARG A 76 6.35 -10.04 -13.27
N ALA A 77 6.86 -9.77 -12.08
CA ALA A 77 6.63 -8.54 -11.35
C ALA A 77 7.78 -7.55 -11.61
N GLU A 78 7.44 -6.27 -11.67
CA GLU A 78 8.35 -5.14 -11.82
C GLU A 78 8.45 -4.41 -10.49
N ALA A 79 9.66 -4.10 -10.05
CA ALA A 79 9.85 -3.26 -8.87
C ALA A 79 9.41 -1.83 -9.19
N LEU A 80 8.60 -1.25 -8.31
CA LEU A 80 8.16 0.14 -8.43
C LEU A 80 9.03 1.04 -7.54
N PRO A 81 9.31 2.29 -7.97
CA PRO A 81 9.96 3.25 -7.11
C PRO A 81 9.07 3.55 -5.90
N VAL A 82 9.68 3.69 -4.73
CA VAL A 82 8.99 4.18 -3.52
C VAL A 82 9.67 5.46 -3.08
N VAL A 83 8.90 6.53 -2.92
CA VAL A 83 9.39 7.83 -2.48
C VAL A 83 8.75 8.15 -1.13
N ARG A 84 9.56 8.36 -0.09
CA ARG A 84 9.07 8.86 1.20
C ARG A 84 8.80 10.36 1.07
N LEU A 85 7.57 10.78 1.32
CA LEU A 85 7.17 12.20 1.31
C LEU A 85 7.29 12.84 2.69
N SER A 86 6.99 12.09 3.75
CA SER A 86 7.11 12.53 5.14
C SER A 86 7.32 11.35 6.07
N GLY A 87 7.35 11.58 7.39
CA GLY A 87 7.45 10.52 8.40
C GLY A 87 6.40 9.41 8.24
N VAL A 88 5.23 9.73 7.70
CA VAL A 88 4.05 8.85 7.59
C VAL A 88 3.47 8.71 6.18
N ARG A 89 4.01 9.42 5.18
CA ARG A 89 3.48 9.37 3.81
C ARG A 89 4.52 8.90 2.82
N TRP A 90 4.09 8.05 1.91
CA TRP A 90 4.88 7.55 0.80
C TRP A 90 4.11 7.65 -0.50
N ARG A 91 4.87 7.74 -1.59
CA ARG A 91 4.39 7.85 -2.96
C ARG A 91 5.00 6.74 -3.80
N VAL A 92 4.16 6.02 -4.50
CA VAL A 92 4.56 5.01 -5.50
C VAL A 92 4.09 5.50 -6.87
N PRO A 93 4.97 6.10 -7.69
CA PRO A 93 4.61 6.51 -9.04
C PRO A 93 4.37 5.29 -9.93
N LEU A 94 3.24 5.27 -10.65
CA LEU A 94 2.88 4.19 -11.59
C LEU A 94 3.21 4.55 -13.04
N ARG A 95 3.98 5.62 -13.26
CA ARG A 95 4.27 6.16 -14.60
C ARG A 95 4.95 5.15 -15.54
N SER A 96 5.75 4.23 -14.98
CA SER A 96 6.46 3.19 -15.73
C SER A 96 5.55 2.07 -16.23
N LEU A 97 4.33 1.94 -15.71
CA LEU A 97 3.42 0.86 -16.07
C LEU A 97 2.73 1.13 -17.39
N LEU A 98 2.93 0.29 -18.41
CA LEU A 98 2.24 0.42 -19.70
C LEU A 98 0.71 0.28 -19.55
N LYS A 99 -0.03 0.62 -20.62
CA LYS A 99 -1.50 0.42 -20.67
C LYS A 99 -1.88 -1.03 -20.37
N GLY A 100 -2.94 -1.22 -19.60
CA GLY A 100 -3.46 -2.54 -19.20
C GLY A 100 -3.82 -2.64 -17.72
N THR A 101 -4.16 -3.86 -17.31
CA THR A 101 -4.54 -4.18 -15.93
C THR A 101 -3.32 -4.67 -15.15
N TRP A 102 -3.09 -4.08 -13.98
CA TRP A 102 -1.95 -4.33 -13.11
C TRP A 102 -2.41 -4.68 -11.70
N LYS A 103 -1.70 -5.61 -11.07
CA LYS A 103 -1.76 -5.87 -9.63
C LYS A 103 -0.54 -5.22 -8.99
N VAL A 104 -0.76 -4.22 -8.15
CA VAL A 104 0.29 -3.54 -7.40
C VAL A 104 0.31 -4.11 -5.99
N SER A 105 1.44 -4.65 -5.57
CA SER A 105 1.67 -5.17 -4.23
C SER A 105 2.62 -4.25 -3.48
N VAL A 106 2.23 -3.88 -2.27
CA VAL A 106 2.99 -2.99 -1.40
C VAL A 106 3.32 -3.74 -0.11
N LEU A 107 4.61 -3.98 0.10
CA LEU A 107 5.13 -4.61 1.30
C LEU A 107 5.69 -3.55 2.26
N VAL A 108 5.10 -3.48 3.44
CA VAL A 108 5.64 -2.73 4.59
C VAL A 108 6.48 -3.69 5.43
N ARG A 109 7.70 -3.28 5.80
CA ARG A 109 8.57 -4.03 6.70
C ARG A 109 9.46 -3.10 7.51
N GLY A 110 9.83 -3.51 8.71
CA GLY A 110 10.74 -2.80 9.59
C GLY A 110 11.13 -3.68 10.78
N ARG A 111 12.11 -3.25 11.57
CA ARG A 111 12.53 -4.00 12.76
C ARG A 111 11.38 -4.14 13.76
N ASP A 112 10.61 -3.07 13.92
CA ASP A 112 9.54 -2.92 14.91
C ASP A 112 8.15 -2.89 14.24
N VAL A 113 8.06 -3.38 13.00
CA VAL A 113 6.84 -3.29 12.18
C VAL A 113 6.45 -4.67 11.68
N ALA A 114 5.21 -5.06 11.95
CA ALA A 114 4.66 -6.31 11.44
C ALA A 114 4.60 -6.25 9.89
N PRO A 115 5.15 -7.24 9.17
CA PRO A 115 5.11 -7.25 7.72
C PRO A 115 3.68 -7.29 7.19
N ARG A 116 3.33 -6.35 6.29
CA ARG A 116 1.99 -6.27 5.68
C ARG A 116 2.08 -6.10 4.18
N ASP A 117 1.36 -6.96 3.44
CA ASP A 117 1.23 -6.91 1.98
C ASP A 117 -0.17 -6.38 1.61
N VAL A 118 -0.20 -5.28 0.86
CA VAL A 118 -1.44 -4.70 0.34
C VAL A 118 -1.46 -4.88 -1.18
N GLY A 119 -2.47 -5.63 -1.65
CA GLY A 119 -2.72 -5.80 -3.07
C GLY A 119 -3.76 -4.81 -3.58
N LEU A 120 -3.40 -4.06 -4.62
CA LEU A 120 -4.27 -3.12 -5.33
C LEU A 120 -4.40 -3.57 -6.79
N VAL A 121 -5.57 -3.43 -7.38
CA VAL A 121 -5.77 -3.63 -8.83
C VAL A 121 -5.91 -2.25 -9.48
N PHE A 122 -5.09 -1.97 -10.47
CA PHE A 122 -5.04 -0.72 -11.21
C PHE A 122 -5.23 -0.98 -12.70
N VAL A 123 -6.09 -0.20 -13.36
CA VAL A 123 -6.33 -0.28 -14.80
C VAL A 123 -5.85 1.02 -15.45
N ARG A 124 -4.82 0.94 -16.30
CA ARG A 124 -4.35 2.05 -17.13
C ARG A 124 -4.99 1.96 -18.51
N ARG A 125 -5.89 2.91 -18.82
CA ARG A 125 -6.52 3.04 -20.14
C ARG A 125 -5.62 3.75 -21.15
#